data_AF-A0A9Q0N445-F1
#
_entry.id   AF-A0A9Q0N445-F1
#
_cell.length_a   1.000
_cell.length_b   1.000
_cell.length_c   1.000
_cell.angle_alpha   90.00
_cell.angle_beta   90.00
_cell.angle_gamma   90.00
#
_symmetry.space_group_name_H-M   'P 1'
#
loop_
_entity.id
_entity.type
_entity.pdbx_description
1 polymer ?
#
loop_
_entity_poly.entity_id
_entity_poly.type
_entity_poly.pdbx_seq_one_letter_code
_entity_poly.pdbx_strand_id
1 'polypeptide(L)'
;MTTQCKICSKRQSRANPLASCTACKATYHRACGQITDPIFNAILNDAIEWKCLQCRRTSSRVSGTFLPSTSQRKLSSNPTNETSTPTPDVSNIAKLEQTINSLANELQTIKSQQSVINTSIDKFSNGLKDLQLITKTLGEHDRRLETAFQVGLFTNKQCTI
;
A
#
# COMPACT_ATOMS: atom_id res chain seq x y z
N MET A 1 15.19 -28.02 -17.11
CA MET A 1 15.66 -26.64 -17.38
C MET A 1 15.70 -25.90 -16.06
N THR A 2 16.81 -25.22 -15.71
CA THR A 2 16.85 -24.43 -14.46
C THR A 2 16.14 -23.10 -14.65
N THR A 3 15.08 -22.87 -13.87
CA THR A 3 14.36 -21.60 -13.86
C THR A 3 15.26 -20.48 -13.31
N GLN A 4 15.50 -19.46 -14.12
CA GLN A 4 16.35 -18.31 -13.80
C GLN A 4 15.56 -17.02 -13.91
N CYS A 5 15.87 -16.05 -13.06
CA CYS A 5 15.25 -14.74 -13.12
C CYS A 5 15.59 -14.04 -14.44
N LYS A 6 14.57 -13.53 -15.15
CA LYS A 6 14.72 -12.83 -16.43
C LYS A 6 15.57 -11.54 -16.36
N ILE A 7 15.74 -10.96 -15.16
CA ILE A 7 16.46 -9.69 -14.97
C ILE A 7 17.89 -9.92 -14.49
N CYS A 8 18.07 -10.65 -13.38
CA CYS A 8 19.41 -10.83 -12.80
C CYS A 8 20.09 -12.15 -13.19
N SER A 9 19.42 -13.01 -13.97
CA SER A 9 19.90 -14.32 -14.44
C SER A 9 20.30 -15.31 -13.32
N LYS A 10 20.09 -14.95 -12.05
CA LYS A 10 20.30 -15.84 -10.90
C LYS A 10 19.21 -16.92 -10.87
N ARG A 11 19.61 -18.12 -10.45
CA ARG A 11 18.72 -19.29 -10.31
C ARG A 11 17.81 -19.14 -9.11
N GLN A 12 16.64 -19.77 -9.18
CA GLN A 12 15.76 -19.88 -8.02
C GLN A 12 16.48 -20.60 -6.87
N SER A 13 16.17 -20.20 -5.64
CA SER A 13 16.59 -20.90 -4.43
C SER A 13 15.46 -20.91 -3.41
N ARG A 14 15.54 -21.73 -2.37
CA ARG A 14 14.52 -21.73 -1.29
C ARG A 14 14.40 -20.36 -0.61
N ALA A 15 15.53 -19.65 -0.47
CA ALA A 15 15.55 -18.31 0.14
C ALA A 15 15.08 -17.21 -0.83
N ASN A 16 15.16 -17.44 -2.13
CA ASN A 16 14.76 -16.49 -3.17
C ASN A 16 13.95 -17.23 -4.25
N PRO A 17 12.66 -17.48 -4.01
CA PRO A 17 11.75 -18.05 -4.99
C PRO A 17 11.52 -17.09 -6.17
N LEU A 18 10.99 -17.63 -7.26
CA LEU A 18 10.63 -16.89 -8.45
C LEU A 18 9.11 -16.88 -8.65
N ALA A 19 8.55 -15.73 -9.01
CA ALA A 19 7.19 -15.59 -9.49
C ALA A 19 7.15 -15.56 -11.02
N SER A 20 6.12 -16.16 -11.61
CA SER A 20 5.94 -16.25 -13.07
C SER A 20 4.99 -15.17 -13.57
N CYS A 21 5.37 -14.49 -14.65
CA CYS A 21 4.46 -13.60 -15.37
C CYS A 21 3.43 -14.44 -16.14
N THR A 22 2.14 -14.17 -15.96
CA THR A 22 1.07 -14.94 -16.61
C THR A 22 1.07 -14.78 -18.14
N ALA A 23 1.52 -13.63 -18.64
CA ALA A 23 1.54 -13.32 -20.07
C ALA A 23 2.78 -13.88 -20.81
N CYS A 24 4.00 -13.53 -20.39
CA CYS A 24 5.22 -13.95 -21.10
C CYS A 24 5.87 -15.21 -20.54
N LYS A 25 5.31 -15.79 -19.47
CA LYS A 25 5.83 -16.96 -18.75
C LYS A 25 7.26 -16.82 -18.21
N ALA A 26 7.84 -15.63 -18.29
CA ALA A 26 9.14 -15.32 -17.71
C ALA A 26 9.02 -15.24 -16.18
N THR A 27 10.11 -15.58 -15.49
CA THR A 27 10.14 -15.67 -14.03
C THR A 27 11.03 -14.61 -13.41
N TYR A 28 10.66 -14.13 -12.22
CA TYR A 28 11.25 -12.96 -11.58
C TYR A 28 11.39 -13.18 -10.08
N HIS A 29 12.54 -12.80 -9.51
CA HIS A 29 12.62 -12.62 -8.07
C HIS A 29 11.72 -11.46 -7.66
N ARG A 30 11.20 -11.52 -6.43
CA ARG A 30 10.37 -10.46 -5.85
C ARG A 30 10.95 -9.04 -6.07
N ALA A 31 12.20 -8.84 -5.65
CA ALA A 31 12.89 -7.55 -5.77
C ALA A 31 13.10 -7.15 -7.25
N CYS A 32 13.51 -8.08 -8.10
CA CYS A 32 13.72 -7.81 -9.52
C CYS A 32 12.41 -7.43 -10.23
N GLY A 33 11.31 -8.11 -9.89
CA GLY A 33 9.98 -7.83 -10.43
C GLY A 33 9.29 -6.62 -9.80
N GLN A 34 9.91 -5.97 -8.80
CA GLN A 34 9.32 -4.90 -7.99
C GLN A 34 7.95 -5.31 -7.42
N ILE A 35 7.86 -6.53 -6.89
CA ILE A 35 6.65 -7.11 -6.32
C ILE A 35 6.70 -6.93 -4.81
N THR A 36 5.62 -6.47 -4.19
CA THR A 36 5.53 -6.41 -2.71
C THR A 36 5.34 -7.80 -2.12
N ASP A 37 5.75 -8.02 -0.87
CA ASP A 37 5.66 -9.32 -0.21
C ASP A 37 4.25 -9.95 -0.21
N PRO A 38 3.16 -9.21 0.08
CA PRO A 38 1.80 -9.79 0.05
C PRO A 38 1.39 -10.26 -1.35
N ILE A 39 1.68 -9.45 -2.38
CA ILE A 39 1.37 -9.78 -3.77
C ILE A 39 2.20 -10.97 -4.21
N PHE A 40 3.49 -10.99 -3.85
CA PHE A 40 4.39 -12.08 -4.21
C PHE A 40 3.93 -13.42 -3.62
N ASN A 41 3.50 -13.43 -2.35
CA ASN A 41 2.92 -14.62 -1.73
C ASN A 41 1.60 -15.04 -2.40
N ALA A 42 0.74 -14.09 -2.77
CA ALA A 42 -0.49 -14.40 -3.50
C ALA A 42 -0.22 -15.02 -4.89
N ILE A 43 0.83 -14.57 -5.60
CA ILE A 43 1.24 -15.17 -6.88
C ILE A 43 1.75 -16.60 -6.69
N LEU A 44 2.58 -16.84 -5.66
CA LEU A 44 3.13 -18.19 -5.41
C LEU A 44 2.05 -19.21 -5.03
N ASN A 45 0.93 -18.75 -4.49
CA ASN A 45 -0.23 -19.58 -4.17
C ASN A 45 -1.29 -19.58 -5.29
N ASP A 46 -0.95 -19.09 -6.49
CA ASP A 46 -1.84 -18.98 -7.65
C ASP A 46 -3.17 -18.25 -7.36
N ALA A 47 -3.20 -17.40 -6.33
CA ALA A 47 -4.40 -16.68 -5.91
C ALA A 47 -4.68 -15.45 -6.77
N ILE A 48 -3.67 -14.94 -7.47
CA ILE A 48 -3.78 -13.79 -8.37
C ILE A 48 -2.95 -13.97 -9.63
N GLU A 49 -3.43 -13.38 -10.73
CA GLU A 49 -2.63 -13.24 -11.95
C GLU A 49 -1.72 -12.01 -11.87
N TRP A 50 -0.43 -12.20 -12.14
CA TRP A 50 0.53 -11.10 -12.21
C TRP A 50 1.19 -11.00 -13.57
N LYS A 51 1.27 -9.76 -14.08
CA LYS A 51 1.98 -9.41 -15.31
C LYS A 51 3.21 -8.57 -14.98
N CYS A 52 4.35 -8.91 -15.57
CA CYS A 52 5.56 -8.11 -15.44
C CYS A 52 5.38 -6.71 -16.07
N LEU A 53 6.24 -5.76 -15.72
CA LEU A 53 6.11 -4.36 -16.16
C LEU A 53 6.00 -4.22 -17.69
N GLN A 54 6.77 -5.00 -18.45
CA GLN A 54 6.72 -4.98 -19.91
C GLN A 54 5.38 -5.47 -20.45
N CYS A 55 4.87 -6.59 -19.93
CA CYS A 55 3.56 -7.13 -20.34
C CYS A 55 2.39 -6.22 -19.93
N ARG A 56 2.52 -5.48 -18.82
CA ARG A 56 1.51 -4.47 -18.44
C ARG A 56 1.48 -3.32 -19.44
N ARG A 57 2.64 -2.81 -19.86
CA ARG A 57 2.74 -1.71 -20.84
C ARG A 57 2.19 -2.09 -22.22
N THR A 58 2.41 -3.32 -22.68
CA THR A 58 1.87 -3.77 -23.96
C THR A 58 0.36 -3.99 -23.91
N SER A 59 -0.19 -4.49 -22.80
CA SER A 59 -1.64 -4.69 -22.63
C SER A 59 -2.42 -3.37 -22.66
N SER A 60 -1.83 -2.26 -22.19
CA SER A 60 -2.47 -0.94 -22.18
C SER A 60 -2.47 -0.23 -23.53
N ARG A 61 -1.67 -0.67 -24.51
CA ARG A 61 -1.61 -0.04 -25.86
C ARG A 61 -2.65 -0.56 -26.84
N VAL A 62 -3.45 -1.58 -26.48
CA VAL A 62 -4.41 -2.22 -27.39
C VAL A 62 -5.86 -1.70 -27.23
N SER A 63 -6.16 -0.88 -26.21
CA SER A 63 -7.50 -0.29 -26.02
C SER A 63 -7.71 1.04 -26.76
N GLY A 64 -7.16 1.15 -27.97
CA GLY A 64 -7.30 2.31 -28.85
C GLY A 64 -8.05 1.98 -30.14
N THR A 65 -9.11 1.17 -30.09
CA THR A 65 -9.98 0.94 -31.24
C THR A 65 -11.00 2.07 -31.34
N PHE A 66 -10.61 3.21 -31.90
CA PHE A 66 -11.55 4.05 -32.64
C PHE A 66 -11.33 3.76 -34.12
N LEU A 67 -12.20 2.91 -34.68
CA LEU A 67 -12.49 2.98 -36.11
C LEU A 67 -12.98 4.40 -36.43
N PRO A 68 -12.59 4.94 -37.58
CA PRO A 68 -13.63 5.38 -38.49
C PRO A 68 -13.50 4.68 -39.83
N SER A 69 -14.65 4.18 -40.29
CA SER A 69 -14.88 3.64 -41.64
C SER A 69 -14.29 4.55 -42.71
N THR A 70 -13.31 4.03 -43.45
CA THR A 70 -12.88 4.58 -44.73
C THR A 70 -13.96 4.38 -45.78
N SER A 71 -14.52 5.48 -46.28
CA SER A 71 -15.15 5.53 -47.60
C SER A 71 -14.54 6.69 -48.39
N GLN A 72 -14.07 6.37 -49.60
CA GLN A 72 -13.45 7.24 -50.63
C GLN A 72 -12.02 7.72 -50.26
N ARG A 73 -10.99 7.71 -51.12
CA ARG A 73 -10.90 7.81 -52.59
C ARG A 73 -9.48 7.37 -53.04
N LYS A 74 -9.35 6.83 -54.25
CA LYS A 74 -8.06 6.53 -54.94
C LYS A 74 -7.20 7.80 -55.11
N LEU A 75 -5.87 7.72 -54.96
CA LEU A 75 -4.84 7.86 -56.02
C LEU A 75 -3.39 7.91 -55.48
N SER A 76 -2.53 7.10 -56.10
CA SER A 76 -1.17 7.40 -56.60
C SER A 76 0.06 7.59 -55.67
N SER A 77 1.03 6.68 -55.90
CA SER A 77 2.47 6.86 -56.18
C SER A 77 3.50 7.29 -55.12
N ASN A 78 4.36 6.30 -54.82
CA ASN A 78 5.81 6.30 -54.56
C ASN A 78 6.42 6.89 -53.26
N PRO A 79 7.46 6.22 -52.70
CA PRO A 79 8.01 6.53 -51.39
C PRO A 79 9.21 7.47 -51.51
N THR A 80 9.12 8.65 -50.89
CA THR A 80 10.28 9.46 -50.57
C THR A 80 10.64 9.23 -49.11
N ASN A 81 11.91 8.85 -48.88
CA ASN A 81 12.53 8.75 -47.57
C ASN A 81 12.25 10.01 -46.74
N GLU A 82 11.41 9.89 -45.72
CA GLU A 82 11.36 10.85 -44.62
C GLU A 82 11.86 10.16 -43.35
N THR A 83 13.09 10.54 -43.00
CA THR A 83 13.66 10.44 -41.65
C THR A 83 12.65 11.01 -40.65
N SER A 84 11.84 10.13 -40.07
CA SER A 84 10.94 10.46 -38.96
C SER A 84 11.76 10.39 -37.67
N THR A 85 12.37 11.51 -37.31
CA THR A 85 12.71 11.79 -35.91
C THR A 85 11.44 11.57 -35.07
N PRO A 86 11.49 10.75 -34.00
CA PRO A 86 10.36 10.60 -33.12
C PRO A 86 10.25 11.90 -32.33
N THR A 87 9.34 12.80 -32.72
CA THR A 87 8.84 13.82 -31.82
C THR A 87 8.05 13.07 -30.75
N PRO A 88 8.54 12.99 -29.49
CA PRO A 88 7.72 12.46 -28.43
C PRO A 88 6.55 13.44 -28.29
N ASP A 89 5.33 12.92 -28.40
CA ASP A 89 4.08 13.64 -28.27
C ASP A 89 4.06 14.44 -26.95
N VAL A 90 4.50 15.71 -27.02
CA VAL A 90 4.75 16.60 -25.87
C VAL A 90 3.50 16.78 -25.01
N SER A 91 2.32 16.58 -25.62
CA SER A 91 1.02 16.63 -24.95
C SER A 91 0.83 15.51 -23.91
N ASN A 92 1.38 14.33 -24.15
CA ASN A 92 1.26 13.18 -23.24
C ASN A 92 2.26 13.28 -22.08
N ILE A 93 3.43 13.90 -22.32
CA ILE A 93 4.43 14.15 -21.29
C ILE A 93 3.91 15.22 -20.31
N ALA A 94 3.34 16.32 -20.82
CA ALA A 94 2.78 17.38 -19.97
C ALA A 94 1.61 16.87 -19.08
N LYS A 95 0.72 16.03 -19.63
CA LYS A 95 -0.35 15.39 -18.83
C LYS A 95 0.20 14.47 -17.74
N LEU A 96 1.27 13.74 -18.05
CA LEU A 96 1.92 12.86 -17.09
C LEU A 96 2.58 13.67 -15.96
N GLU A 97 3.27 14.76 -16.28
CA GLU A 97 3.86 15.67 -15.29
C GLU A 97 2.79 16.27 -14.38
N GLN A 98 1.66 16.72 -14.94
CA GLN A 98 0.54 17.23 -14.15
C GLN A 98 -0.02 16.17 -13.19
N THR A 99 -0.14 14.92 -13.66
CA THR A 99 -0.61 13.79 -12.84
C THR A 99 0.37 13.49 -11.71
N ILE A 100 1.68 13.48 -12.00
CA ILE A 100 2.74 13.27 -11.00
C ILE A 100 2.69 14.35 -9.93
N ASN A 101 2.52 15.62 -10.33
CA ASN A 101 2.45 16.74 -9.40
C ASN A 101 1.19 16.68 -8.52
N SER A 102 0.03 16.29 -9.09
CA SER A 102 -1.19 16.07 -8.30
C SER A 102 -0.99 14.97 -7.26
N LEU A 103 -0.45 13.82 -7.66
CA LEU A 103 -0.17 12.71 -6.76
C LEU A 103 0.83 13.09 -5.66
N ALA A 104 1.85 13.89 -5.98
CA ALA A 104 2.80 14.39 -4.99
C ALA A 104 2.14 15.28 -3.94
N ASN A 105 1.22 16.15 -4.35
CA ASN A 105 0.46 17.01 -3.44
C ASN A 105 -0.52 16.22 -2.56
N GLU A 106 -1.20 15.23 -3.13
CA GLU A 106 -2.07 14.31 -2.39
C GLU A 106 -1.27 13.52 -1.35
N LEU A 107 -0.11 12.97 -1.72
CA LEU A 107 0.80 12.29 -0.79
C LEU A 107 1.26 13.19 0.36
N GLN A 108 1.57 14.45 0.07
CA GLN A 108 1.96 15.40 1.10
C GLN A 108 0.81 15.73 2.05
N THR A 109 -0.41 15.80 1.53
CA THR A 109 -1.63 16.00 2.33
C THR A 109 -1.90 14.79 3.23
N ILE A 110 -1.78 13.57 2.70
CA ILE A 110 -1.93 12.34 3.50
C ILE A 110 -0.88 12.31 4.62
N LYS A 111 0.36 12.70 4.32
CA LYS A 111 1.45 12.73 5.31
C LYS A 111 1.18 13.72 6.44
N SER A 112 0.64 14.90 6.13
CA SER A 112 0.28 15.88 7.16
C SER A 112 -0.90 15.39 8.02
N GLN A 113 -1.93 14.81 7.39
CA GLN A 113 -3.06 14.21 8.10
C GLN A 113 -2.62 13.08 9.03
N GLN A 114 -1.70 12.21 8.58
CA GLN A 114 -1.15 11.13 9.40
C GLN A 114 -0.43 11.66 10.65
N SER A 115 0.30 12.78 10.53
CA SER A 115 0.95 13.43 11.67
C SER A 115 -0.06 13.94 12.70
N VAL A 116 -1.17 14.51 12.24
CA VAL A 116 -2.26 14.98 13.13
C VAL A 116 -2.93 13.81 13.83
N ILE A 117 -3.21 12.72 13.10
CA ILE A 117 -3.81 11.50 13.66
C ILE A 117 -2.91 10.90 14.75
N ASN A 118 -1.60 10.78 14.50
CA ASN A 118 -0.67 10.25 15.49
C ASN A 118 -0.65 11.10 16.77
N THR A 119 -0.66 12.43 16.64
CA THR A 119 -0.74 13.34 17.79
C THR A 119 -2.03 13.14 18.59
N SER A 120 -3.15 12.92 17.92
CA SER A 120 -4.44 12.64 18.57
C SER A 120 -4.44 11.28 19.28
N ILE A 121 -3.82 10.25 18.68
CA ILE A 121 -3.65 8.93 19.30
C ILE A 121 -2.82 9.04 20.58
N ASP A 122 -1.71 9.79 20.55
CA ASP A 122 -0.86 9.98 21.72
C ASP A 122 -1.61 10.68 22.86
N LYS A 123 -2.37 11.73 22.55
CA LYS A 123 -3.23 12.41 23.53
C LYS A 123 -4.28 11.48 24.13
N PHE A 124 -4.94 10.68 23.29
CA PHE A 124 -5.94 9.72 23.75
C PHE A 124 -5.32 8.63 24.63
N SER A 125 -4.16 8.10 24.24
CA SER A 125 -3.41 7.11 25.03
C SER A 125 -3.03 7.64 26.40
N ASN A 126 -2.56 8.89 26.48
CA ASN A 126 -2.23 9.52 27.76
C ASN A 126 -3.49 9.74 28.61
N GLY A 127 -4.59 10.21 28.03
CA GLY A 127 -5.86 10.35 28.74
C GLY A 127 -6.39 9.02 29.32
N LEU A 128 -6.20 7.91 28.61
CA LEU A 128 -6.54 6.58 29.12
C LEU A 128 -5.68 6.16 30.32
N LYS A 129 -4.38 6.50 30.32
CA LYS A 129 -3.50 6.23 31.47
C LYS A 129 -3.93 7.04 32.70
N ASP A 130 -4.30 8.31 32.50
CA ASP A 130 -4.79 9.16 33.58
C ASP A 130 -6.09 8.60 34.18
N LEU A 131 -7.03 8.16 33.33
CA LEU A 131 -8.27 7.48 33.77
C LEU A 131 -8.01 6.20 34.55
N GLN A 132 -7.05 5.38 34.11
CA GLN A 132 -6.64 4.19 34.86
C GLN A 132 -6.09 4.54 36.24
N LEU A 133 -5.27 5.59 36.34
CA LEU A 133 -4.72 6.06 37.61
C LEU A 133 -5.81 6.56 38.56
N ILE A 134 -6.76 7.35 38.04
CA ILE A 134 -7.91 7.85 38.81
C ILE A 134 -8.74 6.68 39.34
N THR A 135 -9.04 5.70 38.48
CA THR A 135 -9.83 4.52 38.85
C THR A 135 -9.16 3.71 39.96
N LYS A 136 -7.84 3.51 39.86
CA LYS A 136 -7.05 2.84 40.91
C LYS A 136 -7.11 3.61 42.23
N THR A 137 -6.93 4.93 42.17
CA THR A 137 -6.95 5.81 43.35
C THR A 137 -8.31 5.77 44.04
N LEU A 138 -9.41 5.86 43.28
CA LEU A 138 -10.78 5.74 43.80
C LEU A 138 -11.01 4.38 44.48
N GLY A 139 -10.56 3.28 43.87
CA GLY A 139 -10.66 1.95 44.47
C GLY A 139 -9.89 1.82 45.79
N GLU A 140 -8.72 2.45 45.89
CA GLU A 140 -7.95 2.50 47.14
C GLU A 140 -8.66 3.32 48.22
N HIS A 141 -9.27 4.44 47.86
CA HIS A 141 -10.07 5.26 48.77
C HIS A 141 -11.30 4.51 49.29
N ASP A 142 -12.03 3.83 48.40
CA ASP A 142 -13.19 3.02 48.78
C ASP A 142 -12.82 1.90 49.76
N ARG A 143 -11.72 1.18 49.48
CA ARG A 143 -11.19 0.15 50.40
C ARG A 143 -10.82 0.72 51.77
N ARG A 144 -10.27 1.94 51.83
CA ARG A 144 -9.94 2.62 53.09
C ARG A 144 -11.19 2.99 53.87
N LEU A 145 -12.24 3.48 53.19
CA LEU A 145 -13.52 3.79 53.82
C LEU A 145 -14.18 2.53 54.38
N GLU A 146 -14.22 1.44 53.62
CA GLU A 146 -14.75 0.15 54.08
C GLU A 146 -13.98 -0.35 55.32
N THR A 147 -12.64 -0.29 55.28
CA THR A 147 -11.81 -0.68 56.42
C THR A 147 -12.11 0.18 57.66
N ALA A 148 -12.22 1.50 57.49
CA ALA A 148 -12.53 2.41 58.60
C ALA A 148 -13.93 2.15 59.18
N PHE A 149 -14.91 1.86 58.33
CA PHE A 149 -16.27 1.50 58.74
C PHE A 149 -16.29 0.20 59.56
N GLN A 150 -15.62 -0.85 59.07
CA GLN A 150 -15.49 -2.12 59.79
C GLN A 150 -14.84 -1.91 61.17
N VAL A 151 -13.71 -1.19 61.24
CA VAL A 151 -13.03 -0.90 62.51
C VAL A 151 -13.95 -0.12 63.47
N GLY A 152 -14.68 0.89 62.98
CA GLY A 152 -15.63 1.66 63.78
C GLY A 152 -16.81 0.85 64.32
N LEU A 153 -17.28 -0.15 63.56
CA LEU A 153 -18.29 -1.11 64.03
C LEU A 153 -17.74 -2.04 65.12
N PHE A 154 -16.48 -2.47 64.99
CA PHE A 154 -15.83 -3.32 66.00
C PHE A 154 -15.56 -2.58 67.31
N THR A 155 -15.16 -1.31 67.27
CA THR A 155 -14.91 -0.51 68.48
C THR A 155 -16.19 -0.11 69.21
N ASN A 156 -17.28 0.19 68.50
CA ASN A 156 -18.57 0.49 69.15
C ASN A 156 -19.18 -0.72 69.87
N LYS A 157 -18.95 -1.94 69.38
CA LYS A 157 -19.44 -3.17 70.05
C LYS A 157 -18.72 -3.49 71.35
N GLN A 158 -17.53 -2.93 71.61
CA GLN A 158 -16.79 -3.13 72.86
C GLN A 158 -17.14 -2.11 73.96
N CYS A 159 -17.88 -1.05 73.64
CA CYS A 159 -18.27 0.00 74.59
C CYS A 159 -19.70 -0.13 75.14
N THR A 160 -20.43 -1.19 74.78
CA THR A 160 -21.71 -1.53 75.40
C THR A 160 -21.46 -2.39 76.65
N ILE A 161 -21.28 -1.74 77.80
CA ILE A 161 -21.34 -2.35 79.14
C ILE A 161 -22.48 -1.66 79.90
#